data_AF-A0AAJ2J6H7-F1
#
_entry.id   AF-A0AAJ2J6H7-F1
#
_cell.length_a   1.000
_cell.length_b   1.000
_cell.length_c   1.000
_cell.angle_alpha   90.00
_cell.angle_beta   90.00
_cell.angle_gamma   90.00
#
_symmetry.space_group_name_H-M   'P 1'
#
loop_
_entity.id
_entity.type
_entity.pdbx_description
1 polymer ?
#
loop_
_entity_poly.entity_id
_entity_poly.type
_entity_poly.pdbx_seq_one_letter_code
_entity_poly.pdbx_strand_id
1 'polypeptide(L)'
;MEKSTQWNPENSISPISWCAMLLCIALFIYEHFWGNSFTTMVVMLYCSFMLPSVLLTRRVQEKYFIYTLEYIKAFRKFTTVMSTLFFCIWLLATYTPLIH
;
A
#
# COMPACT_ATOMS: atom_id res chain seq x y z
N MET A 1 15.79 35.96 -1.63
CA MET A 1 14.86 34.81 -1.73
C MET A 1 14.70 34.49 -3.20
N GLU A 2 15.51 33.58 -3.71
CA GLU A 2 15.54 33.22 -5.12
C GLU A 2 14.67 31.97 -5.32
N LYS A 3 13.61 32.12 -6.11
CA LYS A 3 12.68 31.05 -6.47
C LYS A 3 13.39 30.13 -7.48
N SER A 4 14.04 29.07 -6.99
CA SER A 4 14.43 27.93 -7.83
C SER A 4 13.22 27.04 -8.09
N THR A 5 12.32 27.52 -8.94
CA THR A 5 11.24 26.74 -9.57
C THR A 5 11.84 25.76 -10.58
N GLN A 6 12.68 24.84 -10.12
CA GLN A 6 13.00 23.62 -10.86
C GLN A 6 11.88 22.62 -10.53
N TRP A 7 10.75 22.75 -11.22
CA TRP A 7 9.75 21.70 -11.26
C TRP A 7 10.41 20.54 -12.00
N ASN A 8 11.04 19.62 -11.28
CA ASN A 8 11.57 18.38 -11.83
C ASN A 8 10.40 17.37 -11.88
N PRO A 9 9.78 17.14 -13.04
CA PRO A 9 8.86 16.03 -13.20
C PRO A 9 9.68 14.74 -13.18
N GLU A 10 10.03 14.23 -12.00
CA GLU A 10 10.30 12.79 -11.88
C GLU A 10 8.97 12.07 -12.13
N ASN A 11 8.60 11.96 -13.40
CA ASN A 11 7.24 11.78 -13.89
C ASN A 11 6.75 10.34 -13.79
N SER A 12 7.35 9.53 -12.91
CA SER A 12 7.02 8.14 -12.76
C SER A 12 6.50 7.88 -11.35
N ILE A 13 5.34 7.23 -11.29
CA ILE A 13 4.96 6.40 -10.15
C ILE A 13 6.23 5.61 -9.78
N SER A 14 6.70 5.75 -8.53
CA SER A 14 7.93 5.08 -8.09
C SER A 14 7.84 3.59 -8.47
N PRO A 15 8.90 2.95 -8.97
CA PRO A 15 8.87 1.53 -9.32
C PRO A 15 8.39 0.65 -8.16
N ILE A 16 8.61 1.08 -6.92
CA ILE A 16 8.10 0.45 -5.69
C ILE A 16 6.57 0.49 -5.61
N SER A 17 5.97 1.62 -5.98
CA SER A 17 4.51 1.80 -6.04
C SER A 17 3.89 0.93 -7.14
N TRP A 18 4.57 0.79 -8.27
CA TRP A 18 4.15 -0.12 -9.34
C TRP A 18 4.24 -1.60 -8.92
N CYS A 19 5.34 -2.00 -8.28
CA CYS A 19 5.50 -3.36 -7.74
C CYS A 19 4.43 -3.67 -6.69
N ALA A 20 4.12 -2.71 -5.83
CA ALA A 20 3.07 -2.82 -4.82
C ALA A 20 1.69 -3.08 -5.46
N MET A 21 1.32 -2.31 -6.50
CA MET A 21 0.06 -2.51 -7.21
C MET A 21 0.00 -3.86 -7.93
N LEU A 22 1.09 -4.28 -8.58
CA LEU A 22 1.18 -5.60 -9.21
C LEU A 22 1.02 -6.74 -8.19
N LEU A 23 1.61 -6.60 -7.01
CA LEU A 23 1.49 -7.57 -5.93
C LEU A 23 0.05 -7.65 -5.41
N CYS A 24 -0.64 -6.52 -5.23
CA CYS A 24 -2.08 -6.51 -4.94
C CYS A 24 -2.91 -7.27 -5.99
N ILE A 25 -2.64 -7.05 -7.28
CA ILE A 25 -3.36 -7.72 -8.36
C ILE A 25 -3.08 -9.23 -8.33
N ALA A 26 -1.82 -9.64 -8.11
CA ALA A 26 -1.46 -11.04 -8.00
C ALA A 26 -2.17 -11.75 -6.83
N LEU A 27 -2.27 -11.09 -5.67
CA LEU A 27 -3.01 -11.60 -4.51
C LEU A 27 -4.51 -11.74 -4.80
N PHE A 28 -5.11 -10.77 -5.49
CA PHE A 28 -6.51 -10.86 -5.91
C PHE A 28 -6.78 -12.03 -6.85
N ILE A 29 -5.87 -12.27 -7.82
CA ILE A 29 -5.97 -13.41 -8.73
C ILE A 29 -5.84 -14.71 -7.94
N TYR A 30 -4.87 -14.82 -7.03
CA TYR A 30 -4.70 -16.01 -6.21
C TYR A 30 -5.95 -16.31 -5.37
N GLU A 31 -6.49 -15.31 -4.68
CA GLU A 31 -7.73 -15.45 -3.89
C GLU A 31 -8.93 -15.82 -4.77
N HIS A 32 -9.00 -15.34 -6.01
CA HIS A 32 -10.10 -15.69 -6.91
C HIS A 32 -10.15 -17.20 -7.20
N PHE A 33 -9.00 -17.86 -7.28
CA PHE A 33 -8.90 -19.28 -7.62
C PHE A 33 -8.79 -20.21 -6.39
N TRP A 34 -8.14 -19.76 -5.30
CA TRP A 34 -7.85 -20.57 -4.11
C TRP A 34 -8.31 -19.95 -2.78
N GLY A 35 -9.02 -18.82 -2.81
CA GLY A 35 -9.40 -18.06 -1.62
C GLY A 35 -10.49 -18.72 -0.80
N ASN A 36 -10.39 -18.53 0.52
CA ASN A 36 -11.44 -18.82 1.50
C ASN A 36 -11.96 -17.48 2.07
N SER A 37 -13.16 -17.45 2.66
CA SER A 37 -13.74 -16.21 3.20
C SER A 37 -12.83 -15.48 4.18
N PHE A 38 -12.02 -16.22 4.95
CA PHE A 38 -11.03 -15.64 5.86
C PHE A 38 -9.83 -15.03 5.12
N THR A 39 -9.22 -15.76 4.17
CA THR A 39 -8.05 -15.26 3.43
C THR A 39 -8.42 -14.07 2.55
N THR A 40 -9.62 -14.09 1.97
CA THR A 40 -10.15 -12.98 1.15
C THR A 40 -10.36 -11.72 1.99
N MET A 41 -10.87 -11.85 3.22
CA MET A 41 -11.00 -10.72 4.15
C MET A 41 -9.62 -10.12 4.49
N VAL A 42 -8.61 -10.96 4.71
CA VAL A 42 -7.23 -10.51 5.00
C VAL A 42 -6.62 -9.78 3.80
N VAL A 43 -6.82 -10.27 2.56
CA VAL A 43 -6.34 -9.60 1.34
C VAL A 43 -7.06 -8.26 1.10
N MET A 44 -8.36 -8.17 1.39
CA MET A 44 -9.08 -6.89 1.29
C MET A 44 -8.55 -5.86 2.31
N LEU A 45 -8.25 -6.28 3.54
CA LEU A 45 -7.62 -5.42 4.55
C LEU A 45 -6.23 -4.99 4.10
N TYR A 46 -5.42 -5.92 3.58
CA TYR A 46 -4.11 -5.62 3.00
C TYR A 46 -4.19 -4.52 1.94
N CYS A 47 -5.08 -4.69 0.95
CA CYS A 47 -5.28 -3.72 -0.12
C CYS A 47 -5.75 -2.35 0.38
N SER A 48 -6.64 -2.34 1.38
CA SER A 48 -7.17 -1.11 1.99
C SER A 48 -6.09 -0.28 2.68
N PHE A 49 -5.07 -0.91 3.27
CA PHE A 49 -3.94 -0.22 3.88
C PHE A 49 -2.80 0.06 2.89
N MET A 50 -2.64 -0.77 1.85
CA MET A 50 -1.59 -0.58 0.85
C MET A 50 -1.89 0.62 -0.07
N LEU A 51 -3.13 0.78 -0.53
CA LEU A 51 -3.52 1.90 -1.40
C LEU A 51 -3.16 3.27 -0.83
N PRO A 52 -3.53 3.64 0.41
CA PRO A 52 -3.12 4.91 1.00
C PRO A 52 -1.61 4.97 1.22
N SER A 53 -0.94 3.86 1.57
CA SER A 53 0.53 3.83 1.70
C SER A 53 1.24 4.19 0.39
N VAL A 54 0.68 3.79 -0.74
CA VAL A 54 1.27 3.92 -2.07
C VAL A 54 0.85 5.23 -2.77
N LEU A 55 -0.42 5.61 -2.65
CA LEU A 55 -0.99 6.80 -3.29
C LEU A 55 -0.70 8.10 -2.52
N LEU A 56 -0.49 8.06 -1.20
CA LEU A 56 -0.02 9.21 -0.40
C LEU A 56 1.49 9.44 -0.62
N THR A 57 1.84 9.75 -1.87
CA THR A 57 3.19 10.18 -2.28
C THR A 57 3.36 11.67 -1.99
N ARG A 58 4.60 12.10 -1.70
CA ARG A 58 4.99 13.48 -1.35
C ARG A 58 4.33 14.56 -2.22
N ARG A 59 4.11 14.29 -3.51
CA ARG A 59 3.46 15.22 -4.46
C ARG A 59 2.00 15.52 -4.14
N VAL A 60 1.21 14.53 -3.72
CA VAL A 60 -0.19 14.75 -3.30
C VAL A 60 -0.20 15.48 -1.96
N GLN A 61 0.76 15.18 -1.08
CA GLN A 61 0.89 15.81 0.23
C GLN A 61 1.27 17.30 0.13
N GLU A 62 2.27 17.66 -0.69
CA GLU A 62 2.69 19.05 -0.90
C GLU A 62 1.64 19.89 -1.62
N LYS A 63 0.82 19.28 -2.49
CA LYS A 63 -0.20 19.98 -3.26
C LYS A 63 -1.49 20.26 -2.50
N TYR A 64 -1.85 19.40 -1.52
CA TYR A 64 -3.14 19.49 -0.81
C TYR A 64 -3.04 19.66 0.71
N PHE A 65 -1.92 19.33 1.36
CA PHE A 65 -1.81 19.24 2.82
C PHE A 65 -0.50 19.80 3.38
N ILE A 66 -0.20 21.08 3.13
CA ILE A 66 1.03 21.76 3.56
C ILE A 66 1.20 21.72 5.11
N TYR A 67 0.11 21.82 5.87
CA TYR A 67 0.14 21.82 7.35
C TYR A 67 0.09 20.42 7.99
N THR A 68 -0.12 19.35 7.20
CA THR A 68 -0.39 17.99 7.70
C THR A 68 0.71 17.00 7.31
N LEU A 69 1.79 17.48 6.69
CA LEU A 69 2.91 16.68 6.16
C LEU A 69 3.51 15.72 7.19
N GLU A 70 3.68 16.15 8.44
CA GLU A 70 4.23 15.30 9.52
C GLU A 70 3.29 14.16 9.91
N TYR A 71 1.99 14.47 10.04
CA TYR A 71 0.97 13.46 10.38
C TYR A 71 0.82 12.43 9.27
N ILE A 72 0.83 12.86 8.00
CA ILE A 72 0.69 11.94 6.87
C ILE A 72 1.95 11.06 6.73
N LYS A 73 3.15 11.56 7.08
CA LYS A 73 4.37 10.74 7.12
C LYS A 73 4.27 9.63 8.17
N ALA A 74 3.74 9.94 9.37
CA ALA A 74 3.49 8.95 10.41
C ALA A 74 2.41 7.94 9.98
N PHE A 75 1.31 8.43 9.41
CA PHE A 75 0.25 7.61 8.86
C PHE A 75 0.75 6.66 7.78
N ARG A 76 1.61 7.12 6.87
CA ARG A 76 2.21 6.25 5.83
C ARG A 76 3.06 5.15 6.43
N LYS A 77 3.88 5.45 7.44
CA LYS A 77 4.64 4.40 8.15
C LYS A 77 3.70 3.38 8.79
N PHE A 78 2.64 3.84 9.45
CA PHE A 78 1.66 2.98 10.06
C PHE A 78 0.98 2.06 9.04
N THR A 79 0.51 2.61 7.91
CA THR A 79 -0.14 1.82 6.85
C THR A 79 0.81 0.86 6.16
N THR A 80 2.10 1.20 6.00
CA THR A 80 3.13 0.27 5.50
C THR A 80 3.39 -0.89 6.49
N VAL A 81 3.43 -0.62 7.79
CA VAL A 81 3.60 -1.67 8.81
C VAL A 81 2.39 -2.59 8.83
N MET A 82 1.18 -2.01 8.82
CA MET A 82 -0.06 -2.79 8.81
C MET A 82 -0.20 -3.63 7.54
N SER A 83 0.12 -3.10 6.35
CA SER A 83 0.11 -3.91 5.13
C SER A 83 1.11 -5.07 5.21
N THR A 84 2.30 -4.85 5.76
CA THR A 84 3.28 -5.92 5.96
C THR A 84 2.75 -7.02 6.90
N LEU A 85 2.10 -6.63 8.00
CA LEU A 85 1.49 -7.58 8.94
C LEU A 85 0.37 -8.39 8.29
N PHE A 86 -0.54 -7.75 7.55
CA PHE A 86 -1.61 -8.46 6.85
C PHE A 86 -1.10 -9.38 5.76
N PHE A 87 0.00 -9.03 5.08
CA PHE A 87 0.67 -9.93 4.14
C PHE A 87 1.25 -11.18 4.84
N CYS A 88 1.89 -11.01 5.99
CA CYS A 88 2.37 -12.15 6.78
C CYS A 88 1.22 -13.03 7.30
N ILE A 89 0.12 -12.42 7.75
CA ILE A 89 -1.08 -13.16 8.18
C ILE A 89 -1.69 -13.92 7.00
N TRP A 90 -1.73 -13.32 5.83
CA TRP A 90 -2.19 -13.99 4.61
C TRP A 90 -1.31 -15.20 4.29
N LEU A 91 0.02 -15.05 4.27
CA LEU A 91 0.94 -16.17 4.07
C LEU A 91 0.70 -17.29 5.10
N LEU A 92 0.60 -16.94 6.39
CA LEU A 92 0.32 -17.93 7.44
C LEU A 92 -1.03 -18.62 7.23
N ALA A 93 -2.08 -17.90 6.84
CA ALA A 93 -3.39 -18.48 6.57
C ALA A 93 -3.40 -19.36 5.30
N THR A 94 -2.56 -19.05 4.31
CA THR A 94 -2.39 -19.86 3.10
C THR A 94 -1.59 -21.14 3.38
N TYR A 95 -0.52 -21.07 4.18
CA TYR A 95 0.35 -22.23 4.46
C TYR A 95 -0.11 -23.09 5.64
N THR A 96 -0.85 -22.50 6.56
CA THR A 96 -1.46 -23.22 7.67
C THR A 96 -2.92 -23.38 7.28
N PRO A 97 -3.35 -24.56 6.77
CA PRO A 97 -4.76 -24.82 6.56
C PRO A 97 -5.43 -24.85 7.94
N LEU A 98 -5.76 -23.66 8.47
CA LEU A 98 -6.61 -23.53 9.63
C LEU A 98 -8.02 -23.90 9.16
N ILE A 99 -8.26 -25.21 9.22
CA ILE A 99 -9.54 -25.92 9.20
C ILE A 99 -10.08 -26.12 7.76
N HIS A 100 -9.91 -27.35 7.28
CA HIS A 100 -10.72 -27.96 6.23
C HIS A 100 -12.08 -28.38 6.81
#